data_AF-A0A674CA38-F1
#
_entry.id   AF-A0A674CA38-F1
#
_cell.length_a   1.000
_cell.length_b   1.000
_cell.length_c   1.000
_cell.angle_alpha   90.00
_cell.angle_beta   90.00
_cell.angle_gamma   90.00
#
_symmetry.space_group_name_H-M   'P 1'
#
loop_
_entity.id
_entity.type
_entity.pdbx_description
1 polymer ?
#
loop_
_entity_poly.entity_id
_entity_poly.type
_entity_poly.pdbx_seq_one_letter_code
_entity_poly.pdbx_strand_id
1 'polypeptide(L)'
;MQNDAGEFVDLYVPRKCSASNRIIGAKDHASIQINIAEVDKATGRFNGQFKTYAICGAIRRMVGSLFLQGYGSSFLLEEPCSLL
;
A
#
# COMPACT_ATOMS: atom_id res chain seq x y z
N MET A 1 6.30 -19.05 3.50
CA MET A 1 7.08 -20.00 4.28
C MET A 1 7.47 -21.10 3.31
N GLN A 2 8.76 -21.22 3.05
CA GLN A 2 9.31 -22.36 2.30
C GLN A 2 9.67 -23.43 3.33
N ASN A 3 9.35 -24.68 3.03
CA ASN A 3 9.86 -25.81 3.81
C ASN A 3 11.34 -26.07 3.45
N ASP A 4 11.99 -26.96 4.20
CA ASP A 4 13.39 -27.34 3.95
C ASP A 4 13.60 -28.04 2.59
N ALA A 5 12.52 -28.46 1.94
CA ALA A 5 12.50 -29.01 0.58
C ALA A 5 12.30 -27.94 -0.53
N GLY A 6 12.20 -26.66 -0.17
CA GLY A 6 12.05 -25.54 -1.10
C GLY A 6 10.64 -25.36 -1.67
N GLU A 7 9.66 -26.13 -1.20
CA GLU A 7 8.26 -26.02 -1.58
C GLU A 7 7.56 -24.91 -0.80
N PHE A 8 6.71 -24.15 -1.49
CA PHE A 8 5.90 -23.09 -0.88
C PHE A 8 4.70 -23.71 -0.17
N VAL A 9 4.67 -23.62 1.17
CA VAL A 9 3.59 -24.18 2.00
C VAL A 9 2.51 -23.12 2.34
N ASP A 10 2.68 -21.87 1.89
CA ASP A 10 1.71 -20.79 2.13
C ASP A 10 0.54 -20.82 1.15
N LEU A 11 -0.67 -20.59 1.68
CA LEU A 11 -1.89 -20.45 0.89
C LEU A 11 -1.91 -19.18 0.02
N TYR A 12 -1.33 -18.08 0.50
CA TYR A 12 -1.13 -16.83 -0.24
C TYR A 12 -0.17 -15.90 0.51
N VAL A 13 0.47 -14.98 -0.22
CA VAL A 13 1.23 -13.87 0.38
C VAL A 13 0.30 -12.67 0.53
N PRO A 14 0.03 -12.19 1.76
CA PRO A 14 -0.91 -11.10 1.99
C PRO A 14 -0.35 -9.75 1.52
N ARG A 15 -1.26 -8.83 1.16
CA ARG A 15 -0.89 -7.47 0.74
C ARG A 15 -0.34 -6.67 1.93
N LYS A 16 0.75 -5.94 1.70
CA LYS A 16 1.31 -4.99 2.66
C LYS A 16 0.72 -3.60 2.43
N CYS A 17 0.46 -2.88 3.51
CA CYS A 17 0.06 -1.48 3.45
C CYS A 17 1.24 -0.60 3.06
N SER A 18 1.10 0.20 2.01
CA SER A 18 2.16 1.10 1.50
C SER A 18 2.55 2.22 2.47
N ALA A 19 1.72 2.53 3.47
CA ALA A 19 1.95 3.64 4.40
C ALA A 19 2.53 3.21 5.76
N SER A 20 2.45 1.92 6.12
CA SER A 20 2.91 1.44 7.44
C SER A 20 3.60 0.09 7.39
N ASN A 21 3.71 -0.52 6.20
CA ASN A 21 4.21 -1.87 5.95
C ASN A 21 3.50 -2.95 6.79
N ARG A 22 2.33 -2.64 7.35
CA ARG A 22 1.48 -3.59 8.07
C ARG A 22 0.79 -4.53 7.09
N ILE A 23 0.75 -5.82 7.43
CA ILE A 23 0.01 -6.84 6.69
C ILE A 23 -1.50 -6.55 6.77
N ILE A 24 -2.16 -6.54 5.61
CA ILE A 24 -3.62 -6.39 5.52
C ILE A 24 -4.24 -7.79 5.65
N GLY A 25 -4.99 -8.01 6.73
CA GLY A 25 -5.66 -9.29 6.96
C GLY A 25 -6.95 -9.42 6.15
N ALA A 26 -7.43 -10.65 5.98
CA ALA A 26 -8.67 -10.94 5.25
C ALA A 26 -9.93 -10.29 5.87
N LYS A 27 -9.91 -10.01 7.18
CA LYS A 27 -11.02 -9.39 7.92
C LYS A 27 -10.97 -7.85 7.94
N ASP A 28 -9.95 -7.23 7.34
CA ASP A 28 -9.81 -5.79 7.30
C ASP A 28 -10.66 -5.18 6.17
N HIS A 29 -11.97 -5.12 6.36
CA HIS A 29 -12.93 -4.55 5.40
C HIS A 29 -12.78 -3.04 5.19
N ALA A 30 -12.06 -2.35 6.08
CA ALA A 30 -11.74 -0.94 5.92
C ALA A 30 -10.50 -0.72 5.03
N SER A 31 -9.77 -1.77 4.63
CA SER A 31 -8.65 -1.64 3.70
C SER A 31 -9.14 -1.26 2.29
N ILE A 32 -8.38 -0.42 1.62
CA ILE A 32 -8.68 0.02 0.25
C ILE A 32 -7.43 -0.06 -0.61
N GLN A 33 -7.65 -0.24 -1.89
CA GLN A 33 -6.63 -0.11 -2.92
C GLN A 33 -7.00 1.10 -3.78
N ILE A 34 -6.09 2.07 -3.86
CA ILE A 34 -6.27 3.29 -4.63
C ILE A 34 -5.33 3.22 -5.82
N ASN A 35 -5.87 3.46 -7.00
CA ASN A 35 -5.10 3.57 -8.23
C ASN A 35 -4.96 5.05 -8.56
N ILE A 36 -3.75 5.58 -8.45
CA ILE A 36 -3.44 6.96 -8.82
C ILE A 36 -2.96 6.97 -10.26
N ALA A 37 -3.71 7.68 -11.10
CA ALA A 37 -3.38 7.90 -12.49
C ALA A 37 -2.08 8.71 -12.64
N GLU A 38 -1.14 8.21 -13.44
CA GLU A 38 0.01 9.00 -13.85
C GLU A 38 -0.34 9.85 -15.08
N VAL A 39 0.16 11.09 -15.07
CA VAL A 39 -0.21 12.13 -16.02
C VAL A 39 1.04 12.61 -16.74
N ASP A 40 0.90 12.85 -18.05
CA ASP A 40 1.98 13.42 -18.85
C ASP A 40 2.29 14.86 -18.43
N LYS A 41 3.59 15.17 -18.30
CA LYS A 41 4.07 16.48 -17.80
C LYS A 41 3.74 17.63 -18.76
N ALA A 42 3.64 17.36 -20.06
CA ALA A 42 3.40 18.39 -21.07
C ALA A 42 1.92 18.60 -21.38
N THR A 43 1.13 17.53 -21.47
CA THR A 43 -0.27 17.60 -21.92
C THR A 43 -1.30 17.44 -20.82
N GLY A 44 -0.89 17.10 -19.59
CA GLY A 44 -1.82 16.91 -18.47
C GLY A 44 -2.81 15.76 -18.71
N ARG A 45 -2.59 14.94 -19.73
CA ARG A 45 -3.46 13.84 -20.12
C ARG A 45 -3.07 12.56 -19.42
N PHE A 46 -4.08 11.73 -19.20
CA PHE A 46 -3.89 10.44 -18.58
C PHE A 46 -3.05 9.52 -19.48
N ASN A 47 -1.93 9.01 -18.95
CA ASN A 47 -0.95 8.23 -19.69
C ASN A 47 -1.25 6.72 -19.74
N GLY A 48 -2.40 6.27 -19.24
CA GLY A 48 -2.76 4.85 -19.20
C GLY A 48 -2.11 4.08 -18.05
N GLN A 49 -1.06 4.61 -17.43
CA GLN A 49 -0.38 4.00 -16.30
C GLN A 49 -0.96 4.45 -14.96
N PHE A 50 -1.01 3.53 -14.00
CA PHE A 50 -1.52 3.78 -12.65
C PHE A 50 -0.53 3.28 -11.60
N LYS A 51 -0.28 4.09 -10.58
CA LYS A 51 0.42 3.67 -9.37
C LYS A 51 -0.62 3.21 -8.34
N THR A 52 -0.53 1.94 -7.93
CA THR A 52 -1.48 1.34 -7.00
C THR A 52 -0.95 1.39 -5.57
N TYR A 53 -1.72 1.96 -4.65
CA TYR A 53 -1.39 2.03 -3.23
C TYR A 53 -2.40 1.26 -2.41
N ALA A 54 -1.91 0.48 -1.43
CA ALA A 54 -2.75 -0.28 -0.51
C ALA A 54 -2.72 0.37 0.88
N ILE A 55 -3.89 0.74 1.40
CA ILE A 55 -4.03 1.38 2.72
C ILE A 55 -4.76 0.44 3.66
N CYS A 56 -4.20 0.21 4.85
CA CYS A 56 -4.85 -0.60 5.88
C CYS A 56 -5.94 0.19 6.61
N GLY A 57 -6.94 -0.54 7.13
CA GLY A 57 -8.07 0.06 7.85
C GLY A 57 -7.70 0.77 9.15
N ALA A 58 -6.54 0.44 9.74
CA ALA A 58 -6.05 1.09 10.96
C ALA A 58 -5.69 2.57 10.73
N ILE A 59 -4.98 2.87 9.65
CA ILE A 59 -4.60 4.25 9.29
C ILE A 59 -5.84 5.08 8.99
N ARG A 60 -6.82 4.52 8.27
CA ARG A 60 -8.08 5.24 7.96
C ARG A 60 -8.89 5.59 9.20
N ARG A 61 -8.89 4.74 10.23
CA ARG A 61 -9.52 5.03 11.52
C ARG A 61 -8.76 6.09 12.31
N MET A 62 -7.43 6.08 12.22
CA MET A 62 -6.56 7.04 12.92
C MET A 62 -6.68 8.46 12.36
N VAL A 63 -6.82 8.64 11.04
CA VAL A 63 -6.93 9.99 10.42
C VAL A 63 -8.17 10.74 10.90
N GLY A 64 -9.27 10.04 11.26
CA GLY A 64 -10.43 10.66 11.88
C GLY A 64 -10.16 11.28 13.26
N SER A 65 -9.12 10.83 13.98
CA SER A 65 -8.72 11.38 15.28
C SER A 65 -7.44 12.25 15.20
N LEU A 66 -6.82 12.39 14.03
CA LEU A 66 -5.50 13.02 13.88
C LEU A 66 -5.54 14.52 13.54
N PHE A 67 -6.70 15.17 13.56
CA PHE A 67 -6.76 16.64 13.40
C PHE A 67 -5.95 17.39 14.49
N LEU A 68 -5.50 16.70 15.55
CA LEU A 68 -4.79 17.30 16.68
C LEU A 68 -3.31 16.93 16.83
N GLN A 69 -2.71 16.09 15.98
CA GLN A 69 -1.30 15.73 16.17
C GLN A 69 -0.55 15.82 14.85
N GLY A 70 -0.03 17.02 14.59
CA GLY A 70 1.01 17.23 13.60
C GLY A 70 2.24 16.41 13.96
N TYR A 71 2.41 15.26 13.32
CA TYR A 71 3.66 14.51 13.33
C TYR A 71 4.13 14.33 11.89
N GLY A 72 5.12 15.15 11.54
CA GLY A 72 6.04 14.83 10.48
C GLY A 72 6.73 13.50 10.82
N SER A 73 6.43 12.49 10.03
CA SER A 73 7.33 11.35 9.85
C SER A 73 7.21 10.96 8.38
N SER A 74 8.18 11.48 7.61
CA SER A 74 8.74 10.87 6.41
C SER A 74 7.80 9.91 5.67
N PHE A 75 6.83 10.50 4.98
CA PHE A 75 6.17 9.90 3.81
C PHE A 75 7.17 9.91 2.65
N LEU A 76 8.35 9.29 2.85
CA LEU A 76 9.17 8.90 1.72
C LEU A 76 8.37 7.82 1.03
N LEU A 77 7.82 8.19 -0.12
CA LEU A 77 7.38 7.30 -1.17
C LEU A 77 8.40 6.16 -1.24
N GLU A 78 8.07 5.03 -0.61
CA GLU A 78 8.78 3.79 -0.80
C GLU A 78 8.50 3.45 -2.27
N GLU A 79 9.49 3.78 -3.11
CA GLU A 79 9.55 3.38 -4.50
C GLU A 79 9.19 1.88 -4.58
N PRO A 80 8.38 1.50 -5.57
CA PRO A 80 7.82 0.16 -5.66
C PRO A 80 8.95 -0.86 -5.75
N CYS A 81 9.12 -1.67 -4.70
CA CYS A 81 9.86 -2.93 -4.80
C CYS A 81 9.00 -3.90 -5.63
N SER A 82 8.98 -3.66 -6.95
CA SER A 82 8.47 -4.52 -8.02
C SER A 82 9.61 -4.85 -8.98
N LEU A 83 10.79 -5.21 -8.46
CA LEU A 83 11.90 -5.81 -9.19
C LEU A 83 12.72 -6.73 -8.26
N LEU A 84 12.13 -7.87 -7.89
CA LEU A 84 12.77 -9.21 -7.77
C LEU A 84 11.73 -10.26 -7.32
#